data_AF-A0A1S8IVL9-F1
#
_entry.id   AF-A0A1S8IVL9-F1
#
_cell.length_a   1.000
_cell.length_b   1.000
_cell.length_c   1.000
_cell.angle_alpha   90.00
_cell.angle_beta   90.00
_cell.angle_gamma   90.00
#
_symmetry.space_group_name_H-M   'P 1'
#
loop_
_entity.id
_entity.type
_entity.pdbx_description
1 polymer ?
#
loop_
_entity_poly.entity_id
_entity_poly.type
_entity_poly.pdbx_seq_one_letter_code
_entity_poly.pdbx_strand_id
1 'polypeptide(L)'
;MKEYVTAYCDLVEERVNQYENATVELEQKVDFSKWVPEGFGTSDVVVLSDKTIEIIDLKYGKGVPVDAYLNPQLMLYALGAVDKYDIIYEFETVRMT
;
A
#
# COMPACT_ATOMS: atom_id res chain seq x y z
N MET A 1 -7.79 16.39 13.19
CA MET A 1 -7.13 16.43 11.86
C MET A 1 -5.63 16.30 12.01
N LYS A 2 -4.95 17.21 12.71
CA LYS A 2 -3.50 17.09 13.00
C LYS A 2 -3.13 15.75 13.66
N GLU A 3 -3.89 15.34 14.67
CA GLU A 3 -3.68 14.04 15.35
C GLU A 3 -3.80 12.83 14.43
N TYR A 4 -4.75 12.84 13.47
CA TYR A 4 -4.91 11.75 12.49
C TYR A 4 -3.75 11.69 11.50
N VAL A 5 -3.26 12.86 11.07
CA VAL A 5 -2.08 12.94 10.19
C VAL A 5 -0.84 12.46 10.94
N THR A 6 -0.64 12.89 12.18
CA THR A 6 0.47 12.41 13.02
C THR A 6 0.40 10.90 13.22
N ALA A 7 -0.75 10.36 13.61
CA ALA A 7 -0.91 8.92 13.79
C ALA A 7 -0.66 8.14 12.49
N TYR A 8 -1.03 8.69 11.33
CA TYR A 8 -0.73 8.07 10.05
C TYR A 8 0.77 8.08 9.73
N CYS A 9 1.44 9.21 9.93
CA CYS A 9 2.89 9.30 9.75
C CYS A 9 3.62 8.34 10.69
N ASP A 10 3.22 8.28 11.96
CA ASP A 10 3.80 7.38 12.96
C ASP A 10 3.62 5.91 12.53
N LEU A 11 2.45 5.54 12.02
CA LEU A 11 2.20 4.21 11.48
C LEU A 11 3.13 3.92 10.30
N VAL A 12 3.21 4.81 9.32
CA VAL A 12 4.07 4.61 8.14
C VAL A 12 5.53 4.45 8.57
N GLU A 13 6.03 5.30 9.48
CA GLU A 13 7.38 5.17 10.04
C GLU A 13 7.58 3.84 10.76
N GLU A 14 6.63 3.42 11.59
CA GLU A 14 6.68 2.13 12.28
C GLU A 14 6.77 0.95 11.30
N ARG A 15 5.95 0.96 10.24
CA ARG A 15 5.94 -0.08 9.21
C ARG A 15 7.25 -0.09 8.42
N VAL A 16 7.74 1.06 7.96
CA VAL A 16 8.99 1.18 7.19
C VAL A 16 10.18 0.69 8.01
N ASN A 17 10.24 1.02 9.30
CA ASN A 17 11.31 0.60 10.21
C ASN A 17 11.34 -0.92 10.50
N GLN A 18 10.35 -1.70 10.05
CA GLN A 18 10.39 -3.17 10.12
C GLN A 18 11.29 -3.81 9.06
N TYR A 19 11.78 -3.04 8.09
CA TYR A 19 12.50 -3.54 6.92
C TYR A 19 13.92 -2.97 6.86
N GLU A 20 14.93 -3.83 6.68
CA GLU A 20 16.35 -3.45 6.76
C GLU A 20 16.84 -2.63 5.55
N ASN A 21 16.12 -2.64 4.41
CA ASN A 21 16.46 -1.91 3.18
C ASN A 21 15.20 -1.39 2.45
N ALA A 22 14.29 -0.74 3.17
CA ALA A 22 13.06 -0.24 2.56
C ALA A 22 13.29 0.94 1.60
N THR A 23 12.71 0.86 0.41
CA THR A 23 12.44 2.00 -0.46
C THR A 23 10.98 2.41 -0.29
N VAL A 24 10.73 3.70 -0.07
CA VAL A 24 9.38 4.23 0.14
C VAL A 24 8.97 5.08 -1.05
N GLU A 25 7.84 4.71 -1.64
CA GLU A 25 7.22 5.44 -2.74
C GLU A 25 5.91 6.05 -2.24
N LEU A 26 5.70 7.34 -2.49
CA LEU A 26 4.51 8.08 -2.05
C LEU A 26 3.59 8.36 -3.24
N GLU A 27 2.27 8.39 -3.00
CA GLU A 27 1.25 8.80 -3.97
C GLU A 27 1.39 8.06 -5.33
N GLN A 28 1.58 6.75 -5.25
CA GLN A 28 1.87 5.95 -6.44
C GLN A 28 0.62 5.57 -7.18
N LYS A 29 0.59 5.90 -8.48
CA LYS A 29 -0.39 5.32 -9.38
C LYS A 29 -0.15 3.81 -9.51
N VAL A 30 -1.17 3.03 -9.19
CA VAL A 30 -1.23 1.57 -9.34
C VAL A 30 -2.23 1.24 -10.45
N ASP A 31 -1.78 0.50 -11.45
CA ASP A 31 -2.60 0.07 -12.58
C ASP A 31 -2.98 -1.39 -12.37
N PHE A 32 -4.28 -1.66 -12.20
CA PHE A 32 -4.82 -3.01 -12.04
C PHE A 32 -5.77 -3.35 -13.19
N SER A 33 -5.54 -2.75 -14.36
CA SER A 33 -6.38 -2.92 -15.56
C SER A 33 -6.41 -4.37 -16.08
N LYS A 34 -5.41 -5.18 -15.72
CA LYS A 34 -5.37 -6.62 -15.97
C LYS A 34 -6.52 -7.39 -15.30
N TRP A 35 -7.06 -6.88 -14.19
CA TRP A 35 -8.13 -7.52 -13.42
C TRP A 35 -9.47 -6.79 -13.55
N VAL A 36 -9.45 -5.47 -13.64
CA VAL A 36 -10.64 -4.63 -13.81
C VAL A 36 -10.39 -3.70 -15.00
N PRO A 37 -11.11 -3.83 -16.14
CA PRO A 37 -10.88 -2.98 -17.31
C PRO A 37 -10.84 -1.49 -16.95
N GLU A 38 -9.81 -0.78 -17.44
CA GLU A 38 -9.56 0.64 -17.15
C GLU A 38 -9.33 0.97 -15.66
N GLY A 39 -9.13 -0.05 -14.82
CA GLY A 39 -8.95 0.08 -13.38
C GLY A 39 -7.57 0.60 -12.98
N PHE A 40 -7.56 1.71 -12.25
CA PHE A 40 -6.37 2.24 -11.60
C PHE A 40 -6.75 2.94 -10.29
N GLY A 41 -5.74 3.19 -9.46
CA GLY A 41 -5.86 3.98 -8.24
C GLY A 41 -4.57 4.70 -7.89
N THR A 42 -4.60 5.44 -6.79
CA THR A 42 -3.42 6.04 -6.17
C THR A 42 -3.27 5.43 -4.79
N SER A 43 -2.15 4.76 -4.57
CA SER A 43 -1.73 4.26 -3.26
C SER A 43 -1.03 5.38 -2.51
N ASP A 44 -1.41 5.61 -1.25
CA ASP A 44 -0.78 6.65 -0.43
C ASP A 44 0.71 6.35 -0.20
N VAL A 45 1.05 5.12 0.20
CA VAL A 45 2.43 4.65 0.40
C VAL A 45 2.62 3.22 -0.12
N VAL A 46 3.73 2.99 -0.82
CA VAL A 46 4.24 1.66 -1.17
C VAL A 46 5.63 1.50 -0.59
N VAL A 47 5.82 0.48 0.25
CA VAL A 47 7.12 0.10 0.81
C VAL A 47 7.64 -1.10 0.04
N LEU A 48 8.83 -0.96 -0.53
CA LEU A 48 9.53 -2.02 -1.27
C LEU A 48 10.72 -2.50 -0.44
N SER A 49 10.78 -3.80 -0.17
CA SER A 49 11.89 -4.45 0.53
C SER A 49 12.23 -5.78 -0.18
N ASP A 50 13.40 -6.35 0.14
CA ASP A 50 13.93 -7.54 -0.55
C ASP A 50 12.94 -8.70 -0.70
N LYS A 51 12.07 -8.93 0.29
CA LYS A 51 11.11 -10.06 0.28
C LYS A 51 9.65 -9.63 0.37
N THR A 52 9.38 -8.34 0.60
CA THR A 52 8.03 -7.86 0.88
C THR A 52 7.76 -6.54 0.19
N ILE A 53 6.61 -6.47 -0.48
CA ILE A 53 5.96 -5.21 -0.83
C ILE A 53 4.83 -4.96 0.16
N GLU A 54 4.75 -3.76 0.71
CA GLU A 54 3.67 -3.35 1.59
C GLU A 54 2.94 -2.13 1.05
N ILE A 55 1.61 -2.23 1.01
CA ILE A 55 0.72 -1.16 0.60
C ILE A 55 0.08 -0.61 1.86
N ILE A 56 0.28 0.67 2.13
CA ILE A 56 -0.32 1.38 3.25
C ILE A 56 -1.27 2.42 2.68
N ASP A 57 -2.58 2.23 2.90
CA ASP A 57 -3.62 3.13 2.40
C ASP A 57 -4.71 3.27 3.47
N LEU A 58 -4.59 4.33 4.28
CA LEU A 58 -5.53 4.57 5.36
C LEU A 58 -6.80 5.26 4.86
N LYS A 59 -7.92 4.57 5.00
CA LYS A 59 -9.25 5.16 4.80
C LYS A 59 -9.87 5.54 6.15
N TYR A 60 -9.75 6.82 6.52
CA TYR A 60 -10.57 7.41 7.58
C TYR A 60 -11.99 7.67 7.05
N GLY A 61 -12.87 6.67 7.19
CA GLY A 61 -14.29 6.88 6.93
C GLY A 61 -14.85 7.96 7.86
N LYS A 62 -15.81 8.76 7.38
CA LYS A 62 -16.57 9.76 8.17
C LYS A 62 -17.42 9.07 9.26
N GLY A 63 -16.78 8.43 10.24
CA GLY A 63 -17.40 7.68 11.34
C GLY A 63 -17.65 6.19 11.09
N VAL A 64 -17.21 5.61 9.97
CA VAL A 64 -17.30 4.16 9.72
C VAL A 64 -15.89 3.61 9.54
N PRO A 65 -15.38 2.79 10.47
CA PRO A 65 -14.11 2.11 10.28
C PRO A 65 -14.24 1.17 9.07
N VAL A 66 -13.31 1.29 8.13
CA VAL A 66 -13.17 0.36 7.02
C VAL A 66 -12.27 -0.77 7.52
N ASP A 67 -12.78 -1.99 7.55
CA ASP A 67 -11.97 -3.16 7.91
C ASP A 67 -10.90 -3.37 6.82
N ALA A 68 -9.66 -3.56 7.25
CA ALA A 68 -8.56 -3.93 6.36
C ALA A 68 -8.66 -5.39 5.90
N TYR A 69 -9.39 -6.23 6.64
CA TYR A 69 -9.57 -7.64 6.31
C TYR A 69 -10.35 -7.81 4.99
N LEU A 70 -9.70 -8.44 4.00
CA LEU A 70 -10.25 -8.67 2.66
C LEU A 70 -10.82 -7.40 2.00
N ASN A 71 -10.20 -6.25 2.25
CA ASN A 71 -10.59 -4.99 1.64
C ASN A 71 -10.34 -5.02 0.11
N PRO A 72 -11.40 -4.99 -0.74
CA PRO A 72 -11.23 -5.14 -2.19
C PRO A 72 -10.41 -4.03 -2.83
N GLN A 73 -10.50 -2.79 -2.32
CA GLN A 73 -9.70 -1.67 -2.83
C GLN A 73 -8.21 -1.92 -2.58
N LEU A 74 -7.86 -2.28 -1.35
CA LEU A 74 -6.47 -2.52 -0.96
C LEU A 74 -5.88 -3.71 -1.70
N MET A 75 -6.68 -4.75 -1.95
CA MET A 75 -6.29 -5.90 -2.78
C MET A 75 -6.04 -5.50 -4.24
N LEU A 76 -6.88 -4.64 -4.84
CA LEU A 76 -6.64 -4.13 -6.20
C LEU A 76 -5.39 -3.27 -6.28
N TYR A 77 -5.13 -2.46 -5.24
CA TYR A 77 -3.92 -1.66 -5.16
C TYR A 77 -2.68 -2.54 -5.05
N ALA A 78 -2.74 -3.57 -4.22
CA ALA A 78 -1.71 -4.58 -4.13
C ALA A 78 -1.42 -5.26 -5.47
N LEU A 79 -2.45 -5.65 -6.24
CA LEU A 79 -2.26 -6.24 -7.56
C LEU A 79 -1.58 -5.28 -8.54
N GLY A 80 -1.98 -4.00 -8.55
CA GLY A 80 -1.33 -3.01 -9.40
C GLY A 80 0.09 -2.65 -8.97
N ALA A 81 0.38 -2.69 -7.67
CA ALA A 81 1.74 -2.52 -7.16
C ALA A 81 2.63 -3.70 -7.54
N VAL A 82 2.15 -4.93 -7.34
CA VAL A 82 2.85 -6.15 -7.76
C VAL A 82 3.16 -6.08 -9.26
N ASP A 83 2.18 -5.78 -10.09
CA ASP A 83 2.36 -5.72 -11.54
C ASP A 83 3.44 -4.73 -11.99
N LYS A 84 3.55 -3.62 -11.27
CA LYS A 84 4.52 -2.55 -11.54
C LYS A 84 5.95 -2.93 -11.12
N TYR A 85 6.11 -3.66 -10.02
CA TYR A 85 7.42 -3.86 -9.38
C TYR A 85 7.99 -5.28 -9.50
N ASP A 86 7.19 -6.29 -9.85
CA ASP A 86 7.59 -7.71 -9.96
C ASP A 86 8.75 -7.97 -10.94
N ILE A 87 8.94 -7.09 -11.93
CA ILE A 87 10.05 -7.19 -12.89
C ILE A 87 11.40 -6.78 -12.28
N ILE A 88 11.37 -5.92 -11.25
CA ILE A 88 12.57 -5.28 -10.68
C ILE A 88 12.89 -5.85 -9.28
N TYR A 89 11.88 -6.28 -8.54
CA TYR A 89 11.99 -6.77 -7.16
C TYR A 89 11.51 -8.22 -7.06
N GLU A 90 12.28 -9.06 -6.37
CA GLU A 90 11.93 -10.45 -6.10
C GLU A 90 11.20 -10.58 -4.74
N PHE A 91 10.01 -10.00 -4.60
CA PHE A 91 9.23 -10.13 -3.37
C PHE A 91 8.47 -11.48 -3.33
N GLU A 92 8.38 -12.07 -2.13
CA GLU A 92 7.64 -13.31 -1.87
C GLU A 92 6.32 -13.04 -1.14
N THR A 93 6.18 -11.86 -0.53
CA THR A 93 5.07 -11.50 0.34
C THR A 93 4.51 -10.14 -0.04
N VAL A 94 3.17 -10.05 -0.07
CA VAL A 94 2.45 -8.79 -0.17
C VAL A 94 1.75 -8.53 1.16
N ARG A 95 2.01 -7.36 1.75
CA ARG A 95 1.34 -6.91 2.95
C ARG A 95 0.42 -5.73 2.63
N MET A 96 -0.70 -5.68 3.31
CA MET A 96 -1.75 -4.69 3.12
C MET A 96 -2.09 -4.15 4.52
N THR A 97 -1.95 -2.83 4.68
CA THR A 97 -2.09 -2.13 5.97
C THR A 97 -3.02 -0.94 5.84
#